data_AF-A0A2E4RK08-F1
#
_entry.id   AF-A0A2E4RK08-F1
#
_cell.length_a   1.000
_cell.length_b   1.000
_cell.length_c   1.000
_cell.angle_alpha   90.00
_cell.angle_beta   90.00
_cell.angle_gamma   90.00
#
_symmetry.space_group_name_H-M   'P 1'
#
loop_
_entity.id
_entity.type
_entity.pdbx_description
1 polymer ?
#
loop_
_entity_poly.entity_id
_entity_poly.type
_entity_poly.pdbx_seq_one_letter_code
_entity_poly.pdbx_strand_id
1 'polypeptide(L)'
;MKLEIQWIAVEPGKVFIGSDNRSVLFGGIGPRHEVKIDYNFEISFLPVNYEIANVALQDEGCYVASESEWALAMGKKLISGENEVEELSDRIRGSYWSKYCDGRPFIEDNWLMKVSRTWSSGKPSISSIRKGEKCEYLRLVKRQQINHDDSSAPKLPSSSDKSKLLFEELLISLVIGIIPSFIWAYFNASPGYISEGWLNLVFGGLFIGVFTVVFWRPRTNSWRVGNNCGKMKII
;
A
#
# COMPACT_ATOMS: atom_id res chain seq x y z
N MET A 1 -21.96 -27.24 17.04
CA MET A 1 -20.63 -26.94 17.60
C MET A 1 -20.46 -25.42 17.50
N LYS A 2 -20.44 -24.68 18.61
CA LYS A 2 -20.13 -23.24 18.58
C LYS A 2 -18.66 -23.13 18.18
N LEU A 3 -18.38 -22.59 16.99
CA LEU A 3 -17.02 -22.24 16.61
C LEU A 3 -16.63 -21.02 17.44
N GLU A 4 -15.83 -21.26 18.47
CA GLU A 4 -15.30 -20.22 19.32
C GLU A 4 -14.12 -19.55 18.61
N ILE A 5 -14.22 -18.25 18.40
CA ILE A 5 -13.14 -17.47 17.79
C ILE A 5 -12.02 -17.36 18.83
N GLN A 6 -10.82 -17.83 18.48
CA GLN A 6 -9.63 -17.63 19.29
C GLN A 6 -9.14 -16.19 19.15
N TRP A 7 -9.13 -15.45 20.26
CA TRP A 7 -8.68 -14.07 20.35
C TRP A 7 -7.27 -13.98 20.92
N ILE A 8 -6.44 -13.11 20.33
CA ILE A 8 -5.06 -12.87 20.75
C ILE A 8 -4.91 -11.39 21.07
N ALA A 9 -4.42 -11.07 22.28
CA ALA A 9 -4.11 -9.70 22.66
C ALA A 9 -2.93 -9.15 21.86
N VAL A 10 -3.07 -7.93 21.36
CA VAL A 10 -2.04 -7.20 20.62
C VAL A 10 -1.77 -5.89 21.34
N GLU A 11 -0.55 -5.76 21.86
CA GLU A 11 -0.11 -4.51 22.48
C GLU A 11 0.07 -3.40 21.42
N PRO A 12 -0.05 -2.11 21.82
CA PRO A 12 0.32 -0.96 21.03
C PRO A 12 1.67 -1.10 20.34
N GLY A 13 1.85 -0.34 19.26
CA GLY A 13 3.09 -0.38 18.52
C GLY A 13 3.06 0.41 17.23
N LYS A 14 4.12 0.25 16.46
CA LYS A 14 4.30 0.92 15.18
C LYS A 14 4.51 -0.11 14.08
N VAL A 15 3.96 0.16 12.91
CA VAL A 15 4.10 -0.70 11.73
C VAL A 15 4.24 0.14 10.48
N PHE A 16 4.97 -0.36 9.48
CA PHE A 16 5.04 0.28 8.16
C PHE A 16 4.04 -0.37 7.21
N ILE A 17 3.29 0.45 6.49
CA ILE A 17 2.34 0.06 5.45
C ILE A 17 2.74 0.72 4.14
N GLY A 18 2.37 0.10 3.03
CA GLY A 18 2.59 0.62 1.68
C GLY A 18 4.03 0.47 1.19
N SER A 19 4.27 0.96 -0.02
CA SER A 19 5.53 0.82 -0.74
C SER A 19 6.13 2.16 -1.12
N ASP A 20 7.46 2.24 -1.10
CA ASP A 20 8.26 3.33 -1.66
C ASP A 20 8.71 3.02 -3.10
N ASN A 21 8.54 1.78 -3.55
CA ASN A 21 8.89 1.32 -4.88
C ASN A 21 7.74 1.58 -5.87
N ARG A 22 8.02 2.35 -6.92
CA ARG A 22 7.08 2.74 -7.97
C ARG A 22 7.12 1.86 -9.23
N SER A 23 7.95 0.82 -9.24
CA SER A 23 8.02 -0.09 -10.40
C SER A 23 6.72 -0.89 -10.56
N VAL A 24 6.38 -1.27 -11.79
CA VAL A 24 5.12 -2.00 -12.04
C VAL A 24 5.17 -3.42 -11.46
N LEU A 25 6.29 -4.13 -11.62
CA LEU A 25 6.39 -5.53 -11.23
C LEU A 25 6.73 -5.74 -9.76
N PHE A 26 7.46 -4.81 -9.14
CA PHE A 26 7.98 -4.96 -7.77
C PHE A 26 7.47 -3.87 -6.82
N GLY A 27 6.73 -2.90 -7.35
CA GLY A 27 6.11 -1.84 -6.57
C GLY A 27 4.83 -2.29 -5.89
N GLY A 28 4.39 -1.47 -4.95
CA GLY A 28 3.13 -1.68 -4.24
C GLY A 28 2.41 -0.35 -4.08
N ILE A 29 1.27 -0.39 -3.39
CA ILE A 29 0.46 0.81 -3.15
C ILE A 29 1.25 1.75 -2.22
N GLY A 30 1.50 2.97 -2.70
CA GLY A 30 2.27 3.96 -1.97
C GLY A 30 1.40 5.05 -1.32
N PRO A 31 2.01 5.93 -0.51
CA PRO A 31 3.42 5.89 -0.10
C PRO A 31 3.66 4.87 1.03
N ARG A 32 4.92 4.47 1.22
CA ARG A 32 5.34 3.76 2.43
C ARG A 32 5.28 4.69 3.65
N HIS A 33 4.58 4.28 4.70
CA HIS A 33 4.34 5.12 5.86
C HIS A 33 4.25 4.32 7.16
N GLU A 34 4.72 4.92 8.26
CA GLU A 34 4.54 4.40 9.62
C GLU A 34 3.14 4.71 10.11
N VAL A 35 2.49 3.72 10.70
CA VAL A 35 1.25 3.84 11.46
C VAL A 35 1.57 3.57 12.93
N LYS A 36 1.11 4.44 13.83
CA LYS A 36 1.27 4.31 15.27
C LYS A 36 -0.07 3.94 15.90
N ILE A 37 -0.18 2.72 16.40
CA ILE A 37 -1.37 2.21 17.07
C ILE A 37 -1.13 2.36 18.57
N ASP A 38 -1.87 3.27 19.21
CA ASP A 38 -1.70 3.64 20.63
C ASP A 38 -2.72 2.98 21.56
N TYR A 39 -3.51 2.03 21.06
CA TYR A 39 -4.51 1.28 21.83
C TYR A 39 -4.22 -0.22 21.81
N ASN A 40 -4.61 -0.90 22.90
CA ASN A 40 -4.67 -2.34 22.94
C ASN A 40 -5.89 -2.83 22.16
N PHE A 41 -5.76 -3.97 21.50
CA PHE A 41 -6.88 -4.67 20.86
C PHE A 41 -6.65 -6.17 20.92
N GLU A 42 -7.71 -6.94 20.72
CA GLU A 42 -7.59 -8.37 20.46
C GLU A 42 -7.85 -8.62 18.96
N ILE A 43 -7.21 -9.63 18.38
CA ILE A 43 -7.40 -10.01 16.99
C ILE A 43 -7.68 -11.51 16.89
N SER A 44 -8.51 -11.93 15.93
CA SER A 44 -8.74 -13.35 15.71
C SER A 44 -7.45 -14.02 15.23
N PHE A 45 -7.07 -15.17 15.82
CA PHE A 45 -5.84 -15.89 15.47
C PHE A 45 -5.85 -16.39 14.02
N LEU A 46 -6.99 -16.94 13.58
CA LEU A 46 -7.25 -17.36 12.19
C LEU A 46 -8.25 -16.44 11.49
N PRO A 47 -8.29 -16.41 10.14
CA PRO A 47 -9.39 -15.80 9.40
C PRO A 47 -10.72 -16.44 9.82
N VAL A 48 -11.76 -15.64 9.99
CA VAL A 48 -13.08 -16.10 10.46
C VAL A 48 -14.02 -16.17 9.27
N ASN A 49 -14.68 -17.32 9.08
CA ASN A 49 -15.68 -17.49 8.02
C ASN A 49 -16.80 -16.44 8.17
N TYR A 50 -17.28 -15.93 7.03
CA TYR A 50 -18.24 -14.85 6.93
C TYR A 50 -19.52 -15.06 7.76
N GLU A 51 -20.05 -16.28 7.83
CA GLU A 51 -21.26 -16.57 8.61
C GLU A 51 -21.04 -16.36 10.10
N ILE A 52 -19.91 -16.87 10.62
CA ILE A 52 -19.51 -16.73 12.03
C ILE A 52 -19.14 -15.28 12.31
N ALA A 53 -18.43 -14.65 11.38
CA ALA A 53 -18.02 -13.26 11.50
C ALA A 53 -19.22 -12.31 11.57
N ASN A 54 -20.27 -12.53 10.78
CA ASN A 54 -21.48 -11.72 10.85
C ASN A 54 -22.17 -11.77 12.21
N VAL A 55 -22.16 -12.94 12.87
CA VAL A 55 -22.70 -13.07 14.22
C VAL A 55 -21.81 -12.28 15.19
N ALA A 56 -20.49 -12.45 15.13
CA ALA A 56 -19.56 -11.74 16.01
C ALA A 56 -19.57 -10.22 15.81
N LEU A 57 -19.82 -9.74 14.59
CA LEU A 57 -19.92 -8.30 14.27
C LEU A 57 -21.19 -7.64 14.80
N GLN A 58 -22.15 -8.41 15.34
CA GLN A 58 -23.31 -7.86 16.07
C GLN A 58 -22.94 -7.44 17.50
N ASP A 59 -21.83 -7.94 18.05
CA ASP A 59 -21.36 -7.58 19.38
C ASP A 59 -20.71 -6.19 19.37
N GLU A 60 -21.08 -5.34 20.34
CA GLU A 60 -20.43 -4.05 20.53
C GLU A 60 -18.92 -4.23 20.78
N GLY A 61 -18.10 -3.43 20.09
CA GLY A 61 -16.64 -3.48 20.20
C GLY A 61 -15.97 -4.53 19.32
N CYS A 62 -16.73 -5.30 18.51
CA CYS A 62 -16.19 -6.20 17.49
C CYS A 62 -16.23 -5.55 16.11
N TYR A 63 -15.11 -5.57 15.39
CA TYR A 63 -14.97 -4.94 14.08
C TYR A 63 -14.14 -5.80 13.13
N VAL A 64 -14.18 -5.48 11.83
CA VAL A 64 -13.23 -6.02 10.86
C VAL A 64 -11.89 -5.28 11.01
N ALA A 65 -10.80 -6.05 11.13
CA ALA A 65 -9.45 -5.53 11.31
C ALA A 65 -9.07 -4.54 10.21
N SER A 66 -8.43 -3.42 10.56
CA SER A 66 -7.76 -2.58 9.59
C SER A 66 -6.48 -3.25 9.08
N GLU A 67 -5.99 -2.82 7.94
CA GLU A 67 -4.69 -3.21 7.41
C GLU A 67 -3.57 -2.93 8.42
N SER A 68 -3.70 -1.85 9.18
CA SER A 68 -2.71 -1.46 10.18
C SER A 68 -2.70 -2.40 11.37
N GLU A 69 -3.87 -2.74 11.89
CA GLU A 69 -4.03 -3.70 12.99
C GLU A 69 -3.54 -5.09 12.56
N TRP A 70 -3.92 -5.53 11.37
CA TRP A 70 -3.46 -6.78 10.77
C TRP A 70 -1.94 -6.80 10.63
N ALA A 71 -1.34 -5.74 10.07
CA ALA A 71 0.10 -5.68 9.84
C ALA A 71 0.90 -5.66 11.15
N LEU A 72 0.39 -4.97 12.18
CA LEU A 72 1.02 -4.97 13.50
C LEU A 72 1.00 -6.38 14.13
N ALA A 73 -0.16 -7.04 14.11
CA ALA A 73 -0.30 -8.40 14.63
C ALA A 73 0.57 -9.40 13.86
N MET A 74 0.61 -9.30 12.53
CA MET A 74 1.47 -10.14 11.67
C MET A 74 2.94 -9.90 11.96
N GLY A 75 3.36 -8.64 12.11
CA GLY A 75 4.75 -8.29 12.46
C GLY A 75 5.20 -8.86 13.80
N LYS A 76 4.26 -9.01 14.74
CA LYS A 76 4.45 -9.67 16.05
C LYS A 76 4.26 -11.20 16.01
N LYS A 77 3.94 -11.78 14.85
CA LYS A 77 3.66 -13.22 14.65
C LYS A 77 2.49 -13.73 15.51
N LEU A 78 1.46 -12.92 15.69
CA LEU A 78 0.31 -13.21 16.56
C LEU A 78 -0.89 -13.78 15.80
N ILE A 79 -0.84 -13.81 14.47
CA ILE A 79 -1.93 -14.31 13.61
C ILE A 79 -1.37 -15.30 12.59
N SER A 80 -2.25 -16.19 12.14
CA SER A 80 -1.98 -17.18 11.10
C SER A 80 -3.16 -17.28 10.12
N GLY A 81 -2.97 -18.07 9.08
CA GLY A 81 -3.94 -18.47 8.07
C GLY A 81 -3.30 -19.52 7.16
N GLU A 82 -4.08 -20.22 6.35
CA GLU A 82 -3.59 -21.35 5.54
C GLU A 82 -3.82 -21.10 4.05
N ASN A 83 -5.06 -21.17 3.59
CA ASN A 83 -5.41 -21.07 2.17
C ASN A 83 -6.65 -20.19 1.93
N GLU A 84 -6.85 -19.21 2.81
CA GLU A 84 -7.99 -18.29 2.77
C GLU A 84 -7.62 -16.95 2.14
N VAL A 85 -8.61 -16.31 1.52
CA VAL A 85 -8.58 -14.87 1.24
C VAL A 85 -9.40 -14.19 2.32
N GLU A 86 -8.76 -13.31 3.09
CA GLU A 86 -9.42 -12.55 4.14
C GLU A 86 -9.55 -11.08 3.79
N GLU A 87 -10.76 -10.54 3.96
CA GLU A 87 -11.06 -9.13 3.78
C GLU A 87 -10.77 -8.34 5.07
N LEU A 88 -10.16 -7.17 4.89
CA LEU A 88 -9.91 -6.16 5.92
C LEU A 88 -10.86 -4.97 5.76
N SER A 89 -10.90 -4.06 6.71
CA SER A 89 -11.84 -2.92 6.69
C SER A 89 -11.44 -1.79 5.74
N ASP A 90 -10.16 -1.67 5.35
CA ASP A 90 -9.68 -0.61 4.46
C ASP A 90 -10.31 -0.71 3.05
N ARG A 91 -10.60 0.46 2.46
CA ARG A 91 -11.20 0.67 1.14
C ARG A 91 -10.41 1.72 0.38
N ILE A 92 -9.74 1.32 -0.70
CA ILE A 92 -8.74 2.15 -1.38
C ILE A 92 -9.00 2.32 -2.88
N ARG A 93 -8.41 3.37 -3.45
CA ARG A 93 -8.37 3.73 -4.87
C ARG A 93 -6.93 3.82 -5.38
N GLY A 94 -6.08 2.90 -4.93
CA GLY A 94 -4.71 2.76 -5.43
C GLY A 94 -3.68 3.70 -4.81
N SER A 95 -3.99 4.36 -3.69
CA SER A 95 -2.99 5.09 -2.89
C SER A 95 -3.38 5.15 -1.41
N TYR A 96 -2.42 5.48 -0.54
CA TYR A 96 -2.66 5.80 0.87
C TYR A 96 -2.59 7.31 1.16
N TRP A 97 -2.52 8.17 0.15
CA TRP A 97 -2.50 9.62 0.41
C TRP A 97 -3.74 10.04 1.18
N SER A 98 -3.59 11.02 2.07
CA SER A 98 -4.61 11.44 3.04
C SER A 98 -4.99 10.43 4.13
N LYS A 99 -4.34 9.26 4.23
CA LYS A 99 -4.62 8.28 5.30
C LYS A 99 -4.17 8.82 6.68
N TYR A 100 -5.01 8.63 7.69
CA TYR A 100 -4.64 8.80 9.10
C TYR A 100 -3.79 7.61 9.56
N CYS A 101 -2.72 7.90 10.28
CA CYS A 101 -1.66 6.97 10.64
C CYS A 101 -1.74 6.57 12.12
N ASP A 102 -2.96 6.36 12.62
CA ASP A 102 -3.28 6.01 14.01
C ASP A 102 -3.92 4.60 14.18
N GLY A 103 -3.98 3.83 13.09
CA GLY A 103 -4.55 2.47 13.08
C GLY A 103 -6.01 2.38 12.65
N ARG A 104 -6.71 3.50 12.47
CA ARG A 104 -8.09 3.47 11.97
C ARG A 104 -8.15 2.91 10.53
N PRO A 105 -9.28 2.27 10.14
CA PRO A 105 -9.48 1.86 8.75
C PRO A 105 -9.40 3.05 7.80
N PHE A 106 -8.70 2.90 6.68
CA PHE A 106 -8.68 3.91 5.63
C PHE A 106 -9.81 3.67 4.63
N ILE A 107 -10.75 4.61 4.52
CA ILE A 107 -11.91 4.49 3.65
C ILE A 107 -11.96 5.71 2.72
N GLU A 108 -11.71 5.50 1.44
CA GLU A 108 -11.85 6.54 0.41
C GLU A 108 -13.29 6.61 -0.14
N ASP A 109 -13.82 7.81 -0.40
CA ASP A 109 -15.19 8.00 -0.91
C ASP A 109 -15.48 7.21 -2.21
N ASN A 110 -14.51 7.24 -3.13
CA ASN A 110 -14.58 6.60 -4.45
C ASN A 110 -13.71 5.34 -4.54
N TRP A 111 -13.65 4.58 -3.46
CA TRP A 111 -12.87 3.35 -3.40
C TRP A 111 -13.27 2.36 -4.50
N LEU A 112 -12.27 1.64 -5.02
CA LEU A 112 -12.43 0.62 -6.05
C LEU A 112 -12.16 -0.78 -5.52
N MET A 113 -11.28 -0.87 -4.51
CA MET A 113 -10.79 -2.13 -3.98
C MET A 113 -10.94 -2.18 -2.47
N LYS A 114 -11.33 -3.34 -1.95
CA LYS A 114 -11.21 -3.71 -0.54
C LYS A 114 -9.81 -4.27 -0.33
N VAL A 115 -9.14 -3.87 0.75
CA VAL A 115 -7.85 -4.46 1.11
C VAL A 115 -8.08 -5.89 1.61
N SER A 116 -7.28 -6.83 1.12
CA SER A 116 -7.35 -8.22 1.55
C SER A 116 -5.94 -8.82 1.72
N ARG A 117 -5.89 -10.01 2.31
CA ARG A 117 -4.69 -10.85 2.38
C ARG A 117 -5.04 -12.24 1.88
N THR A 118 -4.20 -12.76 1.00
CA THR A 118 -4.32 -14.14 0.51
C THR A 118 -3.27 -14.97 1.21
N TRP A 119 -3.72 -15.94 2.01
CA TRP A 119 -2.88 -16.95 2.62
C TRP A 119 -2.66 -18.10 1.65
N SER A 120 -1.42 -18.58 1.59
CA SER A 120 -1.07 -19.82 0.90
C SER A 120 -0.01 -20.54 1.71
N SER A 121 -0.35 -21.73 2.21
CA SER A 121 0.54 -22.58 3.03
C SER A 121 1.20 -21.80 4.18
N GLY A 122 0.41 -21.11 4.99
CA GLY A 122 0.92 -20.34 6.14
C GLY A 122 1.54 -18.98 5.80
N LYS A 123 1.59 -18.58 4.52
CA LYS A 123 2.24 -17.33 4.10
C LYS A 123 1.23 -16.34 3.52
N PRO A 124 1.12 -15.12 4.07
CA PRO A 124 0.23 -14.10 3.52
C PRO A 124 0.90 -13.34 2.38
N SER A 125 0.09 -12.96 1.39
CA SER A 125 0.45 -12.05 0.31
C SER A 125 -0.55 -10.90 0.22
N ILE A 126 -0.09 -9.74 -0.25
CA ILE A 126 -0.97 -8.59 -0.48
C ILE A 126 -1.90 -8.94 -1.63
N SER A 127 -3.20 -8.81 -1.40
CA SER A 127 -4.24 -8.94 -2.42
C SER A 127 -5.29 -7.86 -2.26
N SER A 128 -6.23 -7.80 -3.19
CA SER A 128 -7.32 -6.84 -3.15
C SER A 128 -8.54 -7.41 -3.83
N ILE A 129 -9.72 -7.14 -3.27
CA ILE A 129 -11.01 -7.61 -3.75
C ILE A 129 -11.75 -6.45 -4.41
N ARG A 130 -12.38 -6.65 -5.56
CA ARG A 130 -13.07 -5.56 -6.27
C ARG A 130 -14.34 -5.14 -5.52
N LYS A 131 -14.73 -3.89 -5.68
CA LYS A 131 -16.01 -3.37 -5.20
C LYS A 131 -17.17 -4.23 -5.73
N GLY A 132 -17.98 -4.75 -4.81
CA GLY A 132 -19.13 -5.61 -5.11
C GLY A 132 -18.87 -7.11 -4.97
N GLU A 133 -17.60 -7.54 -4.94
CA GLU A 133 -17.25 -8.93 -4.70
C GLU A 133 -17.35 -9.27 -3.20
N LYS A 134 -17.82 -10.49 -2.92
CA LYS A 134 -17.92 -11.05 -1.57
C LYS A 134 -16.62 -11.75 -1.19
N CYS A 135 -16.32 -11.75 0.10
CA CYS A 135 -15.22 -12.49 0.67
C CYS A 135 -15.78 -13.55 1.63
N GLU A 136 -15.17 -14.73 1.64
CA GLU A 136 -15.60 -15.83 2.52
C GLU A 136 -15.04 -15.71 3.92
N TYR A 137 -13.94 -14.97 4.10
CA TYR A 137 -13.27 -14.83 5.39
C TYR A 137 -13.02 -13.36 5.73
N LEU A 138 -13.12 -13.04 7.01
CA LEU A 138 -12.83 -11.73 7.59
C LEU A 138 -11.81 -11.89 8.70
N ARG A 139 -10.88 -10.93 8.83
CA ARG A 139 -10.10 -10.80 10.05
C ARG A 139 -10.86 -9.92 11.03
N LEU A 140 -11.08 -10.40 12.25
CA LEU A 140 -11.83 -9.65 13.26
C LEU A 140 -10.91 -9.09 14.34
N VAL A 141 -11.29 -7.95 14.90
CA VAL A 141 -10.66 -7.32 16.06
C VAL A 141 -11.70 -6.96 17.11
N LYS A 142 -11.30 -7.02 18.37
CA LYS A 142 -12.02 -6.42 19.49
C LYS A 142 -11.25 -5.24 20.01
N ARG A 143 -11.91 -4.09 20.09
CA ARG A 143 -11.33 -2.84 20.62
C ARG A 143 -12.45 -1.94 21.12
N GLN A 144 -12.11 -1.04 22.04
CA GLN A 144 -13.04 0.02 22.40
C GLN A 144 -13.34 0.88 21.17
N GLN A 145 -14.56 1.43 21.10
CA GLN A 145 -14.91 2.32 20.01
C GLN A 145 -14.00 3.55 20.06
N ILE A 146 -13.10 3.65 19.09
CA ILE A 146 -12.19 4.79 18.96
C ILE A 146 -12.95 5.90 18.25
N ASN A 147 -12.93 7.11 18.84
CA ASN A 147 -13.49 8.27 18.18
C ASN A 147 -12.63 8.65 16.96
N HIS A 148 -13.10 8.31 15.77
CA HIS A 148 -12.42 8.60 14.51
C HIS A 148 -12.69 10.02 13.98
N ASP A 149 -13.36 10.89 14.75
CA ASP A 149 -13.52 12.31 14.40
C ASP A 149 -12.31 13.16 14.82
N ASP A 150 -11.32 12.56 15.51
CA ASP A 150 -10.10 13.24 15.87
C ASP A 150 -9.24 13.54 14.63
N SER A 151 -9.24 14.82 14.24
CA SER A 151 -8.44 15.38 13.15
C SER A 151 -7.00 15.74 13.55
N SER A 152 -6.66 15.64 14.84
CA SER A 152 -5.31 15.89 15.35
C SER A 152 -4.35 14.71 15.13
N ALA A 153 -4.89 13.53 14.79
CA ALA A 153 -4.11 12.34 14.48
C ALA A 153 -3.17 12.58 13.27
N PRO A 154 -1.95 12.00 13.29
CA PRO A 154 -1.01 12.14 12.17
C PRO A 154 -1.63 11.68 10.86
N LYS A 155 -1.59 12.56 9.85
CA LYS A 155 -2.20 12.31 8.53
C LYS A 155 -1.15 12.46 7.44
N LEU A 156 -1.18 11.55 6.45
CA LEU A 156 -0.39 11.70 5.23
C LEU A 156 -0.80 12.97 4.45
N PRO A 157 0.11 13.56 3.67
CA PRO A 157 -0.23 14.62 2.73
C PRO A 157 -1.36 14.20 1.78
N SER A 158 -2.03 15.20 1.21
CA SER A 158 -3.15 14.97 0.29
C SER A 158 -2.75 14.28 -1.01
N SER A 159 -1.51 14.46 -1.45
CA SER A 159 -0.98 13.83 -2.66
C SER A 159 0.55 13.85 -2.71
N SER A 160 1.12 13.08 -3.64
CA SER A 160 2.53 13.14 -4.00
C SER A 160 2.89 14.45 -4.71
N ASP A 161 4.17 14.84 -4.65
CA ASP A 161 4.72 15.92 -5.47
C ASP A 161 4.82 15.49 -6.95
N LYS A 162 3.77 15.81 -7.72
CA LYS A 162 3.66 15.41 -9.13
C LYS A 162 4.71 16.09 -10.01
N SER A 163 5.10 17.32 -9.70
CA SER A 163 6.09 18.08 -10.47
C SER A 163 7.47 17.47 -10.33
N LYS A 164 7.85 17.10 -9.10
CA LYS A 164 9.09 16.37 -8.85
C LYS A 164 9.12 15.03 -9.59
N LEU A 165 8.03 14.26 -9.52
CA LEU A 165 7.93 12.98 -10.23
C LEU A 165 8.05 13.16 -11.75
N LEU A 166 7.36 14.13 -12.34
CA LEU A 166 7.46 14.42 -13.77
C LEU A 166 8.90 14.74 -14.18
N PHE A 167 9.58 15.59 -13.41
CA PHE A 167 10.97 15.95 -13.68
C PHE A 167 11.91 14.74 -13.61
N GLU A 168 11.69 13.85 -12.63
CA GLU A 168 12.43 12.60 -12.49
C GLU A 168 12.26 11.68 -13.71
N GLU A 169 11.03 11.54 -14.21
CA GLU A 169 10.75 10.74 -15.42
C GLU A 169 11.40 11.34 -16.68
N LEU A 170 11.43 12.67 -16.81
CA LEU A 170 12.13 13.36 -17.90
C LEU A 170 13.64 13.12 -17.83
N LEU A 171 14.24 13.21 -16.63
CA LEU A 171 15.67 12.98 -16.43
C LEU A 171 16.04 11.52 -16.73
N ILE A 172 15.25 10.57 -16.24
CA ILE A 172 15.44 9.13 -16.53
C ILE A 172 15.38 8.90 -18.04
N SER A 173 14.39 9.47 -18.72
CA SER A 173 14.25 9.30 -20.17
C SER A 173 15.40 9.93 -20.95
N LEU A 174 15.91 11.06 -20.48
CA LEU A 174 17.08 11.69 -21.07
C LEU A 174 18.34 10.83 -20.93
N VAL A 175 18.63 10.33 -19.71
CA VAL A 175 19.87 9.62 -19.39
C VAL A 175 19.88 8.17 -19.86
N ILE A 176 18.76 7.46 -19.75
CA ILE A 176 18.68 6.03 -20.10
C ILE A 176 18.25 5.83 -21.56
N GLY A 177 17.49 6.78 -22.11
CA GLY A 177 16.89 6.64 -23.43
C GLY A 177 17.55 7.52 -24.48
N ILE A 178 17.34 8.83 -24.38
CA ILE A 178 17.67 9.79 -25.45
C ILE A 178 19.18 9.86 -25.66
N ILE A 179 19.96 10.16 -24.63
CA ILE A 179 21.42 10.31 -24.77
C ILE A 179 22.06 9.02 -25.33
N PRO A 180 21.80 7.82 -24.79
CA PRO A 180 22.31 6.57 -25.35
C PRO A 180 21.89 6.35 -26.81
N SER A 181 20.67 6.74 -27.19
CA SER A 181 20.18 6.61 -28.57
C SER A 181 20.98 7.48 -29.55
N PHE A 182 21.29 8.73 -29.18
CA PHE A 182 22.13 9.62 -29.99
C PHE A 182 23.59 9.15 -30.04
N ILE A 183 24.14 8.68 -28.91
CA ILE A 183 25.49 8.11 -28.87
C ILE A 183 25.59 6.91 -29.82
N TRP A 184 24.61 6.00 -29.76
CA TRP A 184 24.59 4.83 -30.63
C TRP A 184 24.52 5.23 -32.12
N ALA A 185 23.64 6.17 -32.47
CA ALA A 185 23.49 6.65 -33.83
C ALA A 185 24.76 7.35 -34.35
N TYR A 186 25.46 8.09 -33.50
CA TYR A 186 26.70 8.78 -33.87
C TYR A 186 27.80 7.80 -34.34
N PHE A 187 27.92 6.64 -33.69
CA PHE A 187 28.94 5.65 -34.03
C PHE A 187 28.51 4.63 -35.09
N ASN A 188 27.21 4.35 -35.21
CA ASN A 188 26.72 3.21 -36.00
C ASN A 188 25.82 3.57 -37.18
N ALA A 189 25.24 4.77 -37.21
CA ALA A 189 24.29 5.13 -38.27
C ALA A 189 24.98 5.70 -39.51
N SER A 190 24.26 5.70 -40.63
CA SER A 190 24.74 6.32 -41.87
C SER A 190 24.90 7.84 -41.70
N PRO A 191 25.80 8.48 -42.47
CA PRO A 191 25.89 9.94 -42.53
C PRO A 191 24.52 10.57 -42.81
N GLY A 192 24.18 11.64 -42.10
CA GLY A 192 22.88 12.33 -42.25
C GLY A 192 21.73 11.74 -41.42
N TYR A 193 21.87 10.53 -40.85
CA TYR A 193 20.80 9.89 -40.08
C TYR A 193 20.34 10.73 -38.88
N ILE A 194 21.28 11.35 -38.15
CA ILE A 194 20.92 12.18 -36.99
C ILE A 194 20.16 13.43 -37.44
N SER A 195 20.59 14.12 -38.49
CA SER A 195 19.92 15.34 -38.95
C SER A 195 18.51 15.10 -39.48
N GLU A 196 18.27 13.97 -40.13
CA GLU A 196 16.97 13.62 -40.71
C GLU A 196 16.05 12.88 -39.72
N GLY A 197 16.64 12.06 -38.87
CA GLY A 197 15.94 11.13 -37.98
C GLY A 197 15.97 11.47 -36.49
N TRP A 198 16.44 12.66 -36.08
CA TRP A 198 16.57 13.02 -34.67
C TRP A 198 15.27 12.85 -33.87
N LEU A 199 14.10 13.11 -34.47
CA LEU A 199 12.81 12.91 -33.81
C LEU A 199 12.60 11.44 -33.42
N ASN A 200 12.96 10.49 -34.29
CA ASN A 200 12.85 9.07 -34.00
C ASN A 200 13.77 8.65 -32.85
N LEU A 201 14.97 9.23 -32.79
CA LEU A 201 15.90 9.01 -31.67
C LEU A 201 15.36 9.55 -30.35
N VAL A 202 14.73 10.73 -30.36
CA VAL A 202 14.09 11.31 -29.17
C VAL A 202 12.91 10.45 -28.73
N PHE A 203 11.98 10.12 -29.63
CA PHE A 203 10.81 9.30 -29.27
C PHE A 203 11.17 7.89 -28.84
N GLY A 204 12.13 7.25 -29.52
CA GLY A 204 12.66 5.95 -29.12
C GLY A 204 13.31 6.01 -27.73
N GLY A 205 14.10 7.05 -27.47
CA GLY A 205 14.68 7.29 -26.15
C GLY A 205 13.63 7.52 -25.07
N LEU A 206 12.63 8.37 -25.32
CA LEU A 206 11.50 8.57 -24.39
C LEU A 206 10.78 7.26 -24.09
N PHE A 207 10.53 6.44 -25.11
CA PHE A 207 9.90 5.13 -24.94
C PHE A 207 10.74 4.22 -24.03
N ILE A 208 12.05 4.09 -24.27
CA ILE A 208 12.96 3.30 -23.42
C ILE A 208 12.94 3.83 -21.98
N GLY A 209 13.02 5.16 -21.83
CA GLY A 209 12.96 5.84 -20.55
C GLY A 209 11.71 5.51 -19.73
N VAL A 210 10.54 5.65 -20.34
CA VAL A 210 9.26 5.30 -19.72
C VAL A 210 9.18 3.80 -19.45
N PHE A 211 9.59 2.96 -20.40
CA PHE A 211 9.51 1.50 -20.30
C PHE A 211 10.29 0.95 -19.10
N THR A 212 11.37 1.61 -18.69
CA THR A 212 12.13 1.19 -17.50
C THR A 212 11.28 1.16 -16.21
N VAL A 213 10.12 1.85 -16.15
CA VAL A 213 9.19 1.83 -15.00
C VAL A 213 8.71 0.42 -14.68
N VAL A 214 8.67 -0.47 -15.67
CA VAL A 214 8.23 -1.86 -15.49
C VAL A 214 9.08 -2.56 -14.44
N PHE A 215 10.39 -2.30 -14.46
CA PHE A 215 11.37 -2.98 -13.62
C PHE A 215 11.94 -2.10 -12.51
N TRP A 216 12.09 -0.79 -12.76
CA TRP A 216 12.83 0.08 -11.86
C TRP A 216 12.37 1.54 -11.90
N ARG A 217 12.27 2.11 -10.70
CA ARG A 217 12.22 3.54 -10.46
C ARG A 217 12.98 3.89 -9.19
N PRO A 218 13.53 5.10 -9.06
CA PRO A 218 14.01 5.59 -7.78
C PRO A 218 12.90 5.52 -6.73
N ARG A 219 13.30 5.18 -5.50
CA ARG A 219 12.37 5.06 -4.37
C ARG A 219 11.81 6.42 -4.00
N THR A 220 10.53 6.44 -3.66
CA THR A 220 9.87 7.63 -3.12
C THR A 220 10.15 7.82 -1.64
N ASN A 221 9.88 9.03 -1.16
CA ASN A 221 9.96 9.34 0.26
C ASN A 221 9.07 8.40 1.07
N SER A 222 9.63 7.82 2.13
CA SER A 222 8.86 7.15 3.17
C SER A 222 8.42 8.16 4.24
N TRP A 223 7.37 7.84 4.98
CA TRP A 223 6.84 8.72 6.02
C TRP A 223 6.89 8.03 7.39
N ARG A 224 7.22 8.77 8.46
CA ARG A 224 7.06 8.34 9.85
C ARG A 224 6.18 9.29 10.65
N VAL A 225 5.63 8.80 11.75
CA VAL A 225 4.98 9.64 12.75
C VAL A 225 6.06 10.44 13.49
N GLY A 226 5.94 11.77 13.48
CA GLY A 226 6.85 12.64 14.22
C GLY A 226 6.65 12.51 15.72
N ASN A 227 7.72 12.19 16.46
CA ASN A 227 7.67 11.88 17.90
C ASN A 227 7.03 12.98 18.75
N ASN A 228 7.15 14.27 18.36
CA ASN A 228 6.77 15.42 19.20
C ASN A 228 5.83 16.42 18.50
N CYS A 229 5.27 16.09 17.34
CA CYS A 229 4.50 17.09 16.56
C CYS A 229 3.18 16.58 15.98
N GLY A 230 2.81 15.31 16.20
CA GLY A 230 1.56 14.74 15.67
C GLY A 230 1.45 14.80 14.15
N LYS A 231 2.57 14.99 13.43
CA LYS A 231 2.61 15.19 11.98
C LYS A 231 3.51 14.16 11.33
N MET A 232 3.20 13.81 10.09
CA MET A 232 4.05 12.93 9.29
C MET A 232 5.35 13.65 8.91
N LYS A 233 6.46 12.92 8.96
CA LYS A 233 7.82 13.37 8.60
C LYS A 233 8.41 12.45 7.56
N ILE A 234 9.16 13.01 6.62
CA ILE A 234 9.87 12.24 5.60
C ILE A 234 11.05 11.49 6.26
N ILE A 235 11.35 10.30 5.74
CA ILE A 235 12.52 9.47 6.05
C ILE A 235 13.26 9.18 4.75
#